data_AF-A0A2V5IZE1-F1
#
_entry.id   AF-A0A2V5IZE1-F1
#
_cell.length_a   1.000
_cell.length_b   1.000
_cell.length_c   1.000
_cell.angle_alpha   90.00
_cell.angle_beta   90.00
_cell.angle_gamma   90.00
#
_symmetry.space_group_name_H-M   'P 1'
#
loop_
_entity.id
_entity.type
_entity.pdbx_description
1 polymer ?
#
loop_
_entity_poly.entity_id
_entity_poly.type
_entity_poly.pdbx_seq_one_letter_code
_entity_poly.pdbx_strand_id
1 'polypeptide(L)'
;ISTMHLILDEREIRGWADDDAFRELYIFWFDAIAESFCLDGGFTQTYQETDDSIFVTATVREVSGYLGFIEFSKKNGRVSLVAADAHLLATKGAEAKAKVKARATSLTNEDLFTFRNERLKLAAMSLSRGGYQMSMNALGRFWLFRSPQVDSPLLCDTGYLDRTTVAARGKQEQDPKPLLVMKARESRDVAIFLDSDSTHITRVTFGLWMANMALEIGGVRTSWTTITTDYGDILFYPRCANRLFLEGVHLPETMLGKGRFKYGYNFRRAAVSESGRSLADSNAEAQRICNIWNLAIEQQHDNALPTYAHLHLD
;
A
#
# COMPACT_ATOMS: atom_id res chain seq x y z
N ILE A 1 25.05 -11.33 -8.30
CA ILE A 1 24.23 -10.11 -8.53
C ILE A 1 24.05 -10.00 -10.03
N SER A 2 22.84 -9.71 -10.49
CA SER A 2 22.47 -9.54 -11.89
C SER A 2 21.72 -8.24 -12.04
N THR A 3 22.09 -7.40 -13.00
CA THR A 3 21.41 -6.14 -13.28
C THR A 3 20.47 -6.32 -14.46
N MET A 4 19.24 -5.82 -14.36
CA MET A 4 18.27 -5.82 -15.44
C MET A 4 17.75 -4.41 -15.70
N HIS A 5 17.53 -4.09 -16.97
CA HIS A 5 16.80 -2.91 -17.39
C HIS A 5 15.30 -3.23 -17.39
N LEU A 6 14.53 -2.51 -16.57
CA LEU A 6 13.08 -2.61 -16.58
C LEU A 6 12.53 -1.62 -17.62
N ILE A 7 11.90 -2.16 -18.65
CA ILE A 7 11.18 -1.36 -19.65
C ILE A 7 9.75 -1.18 -19.13
N LEU A 8 9.45 0.03 -18.66
CA LEU A 8 8.14 0.41 -18.11
C LEU A 8 7.59 1.59 -18.93
N ASP A 9 6.27 1.67 -19.08
CA ASP A 9 5.65 2.82 -19.74
C ASP A 9 5.58 4.00 -18.74
N GLU A 10 6.49 4.96 -18.90
CA GLU A 10 6.58 6.13 -18.04
C GLU A 10 5.31 6.99 -18.05
N ARG A 11 4.47 6.87 -19.09
CA ARG A 11 3.20 7.59 -19.16
C ARG A 11 2.26 7.17 -18.04
N GLU A 12 2.41 5.96 -17.51
CA GLU A 12 1.58 5.45 -16.41
C GLU A 12 1.87 6.13 -15.07
N ILE A 13 3.09 6.65 -14.87
CA ILE A 13 3.46 7.40 -13.66
C ILE A 13 3.39 8.93 -13.85
N ARG A 14 2.89 9.39 -15.00
CA ARG A 14 2.79 10.83 -15.26
C ARG A 14 1.81 11.46 -14.27
N GLY A 15 2.28 12.45 -13.53
CA GLY A 15 1.48 13.16 -12.53
C GLY A 15 1.43 12.48 -11.16
N TRP A 16 2.16 11.37 -10.97
CA TRP A 16 2.35 10.79 -9.65
C TRP A 16 3.21 11.71 -8.78
N ALA A 17 2.76 11.93 -7.56
CA ALA A 17 3.58 12.46 -6.48
C ALA A 17 4.20 11.32 -5.64
N ASP A 18 5.10 11.65 -4.71
CA ASP A 18 5.76 10.64 -3.87
C ASP A 18 4.75 9.82 -3.04
N ASP A 19 3.66 10.46 -2.58
CA ASP A 19 2.60 9.79 -1.84
C ASP A 19 1.74 8.86 -2.71
N ASP A 20 1.66 9.09 -4.02
CA ASP A 20 1.06 8.16 -4.96
C ASP A 20 1.86 6.86 -5.07
N ALA A 21 3.18 6.98 -5.18
CA ALA A 21 4.05 5.81 -5.23
C ALA A 21 4.05 5.07 -3.89
N PHE A 22 4.09 5.80 -2.77
CA PHE A 22 3.97 5.22 -1.43
C PHE A 22 2.64 4.48 -1.23
N ARG A 23 1.54 5.03 -1.75
CA ARG A 23 0.21 4.37 -1.75
C ARG A 23 0.24 3.00 -2.41
N GLU A 24 0.92 2.85 -3.54
CA GLU A 24 1.06 1.54 -4.20
C GLU A 24 1.86 0.54 -3.35
N LEU A 25 2.88 1.00 -2.61
CA LEU A 25 3.61 0.15 -1.66
C LEU A 25 2.71 -0.35 -0.53
N TYR A 26 1.83 0.52 -0.02
CA TYR A 26 0.88 0.16 1.02
C TYR A 26 -0.21 -0.79 0.54
N ILE A 27 -0.78 -0.57 -0.66
CA ILE A 27 -1.76 -1.50 -1.24
C ILE A 27 -1.12 -2.87 -1.38
N PHE A 28 0.10 -2.92 -1.92
CA PHE A 28 0.88 -4.15 -1.99
C PHE A 28 1.08 -4.80 -0.60
N TRP A 29 1.47 -4.02 0.41
CA TRP A 29 1.63 -4.52 1.78
C TRP A 29 0.33 -5.09 2.36
N PHE A 30 -0.79 -4.39 2.16
CA PHE A 30 -2.09 -4.80 2.64
C PHE A 30 -2.56 -6.11 1.97
N ASP A 31 -2.50 -6.16 0.64
CA ASP A 31 -2.90 -7.33 -0.15
C ASP A 31 -2.01 -8.53 0.16
N ALA A 32 -0.70 -8.32 0.30
CA ALA A 32 0.24 -9.37 0.64
C ALA A 32 -0.10 -10.01 2.00
N ILE A 33 -0.49 -9.21 2.99
CA ILE A 33 -0.95 -9.73 4.29
C ILE A 33 -2.28 -10.48 4.14
N ALA A 34 -3.26 -9.87 3.46
CA ALA A 34 -4.58 -10.47 3.28
C ALA A 34 -4.50 -11.83 2.56
N GLU A 35 -3.69 -11.93 1.51
CA GLU A 35 -3.45 -13.18 0.78
C GLU A 35 -2.76 -14.22 1.67
N SER A 36 -1.69 -13.80 2.37
CA SER A 36 -0.89 -14.72 3.19
C SER A 36 -1.70 -15.33 4.32
N PHE A 37 -2.59 -14.56 4.93
CA PHE A 37 -3.41 -15.00 6.05
C PHE A 37 -4.84 -15.42 5.66
N CYS A 38 -5.18 -15.40 4.36
CA CYS A 38 -6.50 -15.74 3.82
C CYS A 38 -7.63 -14.97 4.52
N LEU A 39 -7.48 -13.64 4.59
CA LEU A 39 -8.40 -12.75 5.29
C LEU A 39 -9.49 -12.22 4.34
N ASP A 40 -10.74 -12.60 4.59
CA ASP A 40 -11.90 -12.12 3.81
C ASP A 40 -12.47 -10.79 4.35
N GLY A 41 -12.04 -10.36 5.55
CA GLY A 41 -12.55 -9.18 6.27
C GLY A 41 -11.51 -8.14 6.64
N GLY A 42 -10.33 -8.18 6.00
CA GLY A 42 -9.21 -7.29 6.33
C GLY A 42 -8.58 -7.57 7.70
N PHE A 43 -7.83 -6.60 8.22
CA PHE A 43 -7.15 -6.66 9.51
C PHE A 43 -7.10 -5.29 10.17
N THR A 44 -6.88 -5.27 11.48
CA THR A 44 -6.78 -4.01 12.25
C THR A 44 -5.39 -3.41 12.11
N GLN A 45 -5.35 -2.13 11.76
CA GLN A 45 -4.12 -1.34 11.68
C GLN A 45 -4.04 -0.40 12.88
N THR A 46 -2.92 -0.42 13.60
CA THR A 46 -2.71 0.43 14.78
C THR A 46 -1.42 1.24 14.65
N TYR A 47 -1.55 2.54 14.84
CA TYR A 47 -0.47 3.51 14.92
C TYR A 47 0.12 3.53 16.32
N GLN A 48 1.44 3.45 16.39
CA GLN A 48 2.20 3.63 17.62
C GLN A 48 3.44 4.45 17.32
N GLU A 49 3.68 5.49 18.12
CA GLU A 49 4.91 6.28 18.06
C GLU A 49 5.74 6.03 19.31
N THR A 50 7.02 5.74 19.10
CA THR A 50 8.06 5.62 20.13
C THR A 50 9.09 6.73 19.94
N ASP A 51 10.07 6.84 20.83
CA ASP A 51 11.15 7.84 20.68
C ASP A 51 11.98 7.61 19.41
N ASP A 52 12.18 6.35 19.02
CA ASP A 52 13.06 5.97 17.89
C ASP A 52 12.33 5.73 16.57
N SER A 53 11.05 5.32 16.61
CA SER A 53 10.32 4.89 15.41
C SER A 53 8.82 5.16 15.51
N ILE A 54 8.18 5.30 14.35
CA ILE A 54 6.73 5.27 14.18
C ILE A 54 6.36 3.94 13.53
N PHE A 55 5.39 3.24 14.08
CA PHE A 55 4.90 1.97 13.59
C PHE A 55 3.42 2.04 13.20
N VAL A 56 3.07 1.33 12.13
CA VAL A 56 1.71 0.89 11.84
C VAL A 56 1.71 -0.62 11.80
N THR A 57 1.03 -1.25 12.75
CA THR A 57 1.03 -2.71 12.90
C THR A 57 -0.27 -3.32 12.40
N ALA A 58 -0.18 -4.42 11.66
CA ALA A 58 -1.32 -5.23 11.23
C ALA A 58 -1.58 -6.37 12.22
N THR A 59 -2.80 -6.46 12.74
CA THR A 59 -3.21 -7.49 13.71
C THR A 59 -4.63 -7.97 13.44
N VAL A 60 -4.95 -9.19 13.89
CA VAL A 60 -6.31 -9.75 13.85
C VAL A 60 -6.54 -10.50 15.17
N ARG A 61 -7.77 -10.45 15.71
CA ARG A 61 -8.05 -10.89 17.09
C ARG A 61 -7.72 -12.37 17.32
N GLU A 62 -7.88 -13.17 16.28
CA GLU A 62 -7.74 -14.62 16.28
C GLU A 62 -6.27 -15.06 16.24
N VAL A 63 -5.34 -14.15 15.93
CA VAL A 63 -3.92 -14.46 15.71
C VAL A 63 -3.05 -13.67 16.68
N SER A 64 -2.33 -14.38 17.54
CA SER A 64 -1.34 -13.77 18.43
C SER A 64 -0.10 -13.36 17.65
N GLY A 65 0.21 -12.06 17.64
CA GLY A 65 1.36 -11.48 16.96
C GLY A 65 0.95 -10.49 15.86
N TYR A 66 1.92 -10.09 15.06
CA TYR A 66 1.75 -9.13 13.97
C TYR A 66 1.72 -9.84 12.63
N LEU A 67 0.75 -9.51 11.79
CA LEU A 67 0.67 -10.01 10.42
C LEU A 67 1.65 -9.28 9.49
N GLY A 68 2.12 -8.12 9.93
CA GLY A 68 3.04 -7.25 9.24
C GLY A 68 3.10 -5.89 9.92
N PHE A 69 4.00 -5.04 9.46
CA PHE A 69 4.12 -3.68 9.98
C PHE A 69 4.71 -2.74 8.93
N ILE A 70 4.43 -1.45 9.10
CA ILE A 70 5.14 -0.35 8.46
C ILE A 70 5.91 0.37 9.57
N GLU A 71 7.19 0.62 9.36
CA GLU A 71 8.05 1.35 10.28
C GLU A 71 8.63 2.58 9.58
N PHE A 72 8.58 3.73 10.24
CA PHE A 72 9.45 4.86 9.96
C PHE A 72 10.46 5.02 11.10
N SER A 73 11.74 4.83 10.81
CA SER A 73 12.80 5.04 11.80
C SER A 73 13.22 6.50 11.83
N LYS A 74 13.07 7.16 12.99
CA LYS A 74 13.45 8.57 13.19
C LYS A 74 14.96 8.77 13.19
N LYS A 75 15.73 7.72 13.46
CA LYS A 75 17.19 7.75 13.54
C LYS A 75 17.85 7.97 12.18
N ASN A 76 17.36 7.28 11.15
CA ASN A 76 17.95 7.29 9.81
C ASN A 76 16.93 7.67 8.72
N GLY A 77 15.70 8.06 9.07
CA GLY A 77 14.68 8.44 8.10
C GLY A 77 14.37 7.35 7.08
N ARG A 78 14.41 6.08 7.50
CA ARG A 78 14.11 4.92 6.66
C ARG A 78 12.66 4.48 6.86
N VAL A 79 12.00 4.12 5.76
CA VAL A 79 10.69 3.47 5.83
C VAL A 79 10.82 1.99 5.47
N SER A 80 10.19 1.12 6.25
CA SER A 80 10.15 -0.33 6.00
C SER A 80 8.69 -0.79 5.97
N LEU A 81 8.31 -1.57 4.97
CA LEU A 81 7.00 -2.24 4.90
C LEU A 81 7.24 -3.74 4.89
N VAL A 82 6.72 -4.45 5.90
CA VAL A 82 6.97 -5.87 6.13
C VAL A 82 5.64 -6.61 6.18
N ALA A 83 5.47 -7.60 5.31
CA ALA A 83 4.34 -8.53 5.29
C ALA A 83 4.83 -9.93 5.69
N ALA A 84 4.25 -10.48 6.75
CA ALA A 84 4.69 -11.73 7.34
C ALA A 84 4.30 -12.94 6.48
N ASP A 85 5.25 -13.86 6.27
CA ASP A 85 5.04 -15.12 5.52
C ASP A 85 4.47 -14.91 4.10
N ALA A 86 4.68 -13.72 3.54
CA ALA A 86 4.19 -13.34 2.23
C ALA A 86 5.08 -13.88 1.10
N HIS A 87 4.46 -14.13 -0.04
CA HIS A 87 5.14 -14.70 -1.20
C HIS A 87 4.87 -13.89 -2.45
N LEU A 88 5.86 -13.09 -2.84
CA LEU A 88 5.85 -12.30 -4.08
C LEU A 88 5.65 -13.11 -5.36
N LEU A 89 5.95 -14.41 -5.32
CA LEU A 89 6.00 -15.29 -6.48
C LEU A 89 4.76 -16.21 -6.59
N ALA A 90 3.72 -15.96 -5.79
CA ALA A 90 2.50 -16.76 -5.86
C ALA A 90 1.80 -16.54 -7.22
N THR A 91 1.94 -17.56 -8.06
CA THR A 91 1.21 -17.70 -9.32
C THR A 91 -0.25 -18.02 -8.96
N LYS A 92 -1.24 -17.31 -9.51
CA LYS A 92 -2.64 -17.78 -9.47
C LYS A 92 -2.68 -19.18 -10.10
N GLY A 93 -3.15 -20.18 -9.35
CA GLY A 93 -3.37 -21.56 -9.81
C GLY A 93 -2.74 -22.66 -8.94
N ALA A 94 -3.37 -23.83 -8.87
CA ALA A 94 -2.89 -24.98 -8.09
C ALA A 94 -1.49 -25.49 -8.54
N GLU A 95 -1.10 -25.23 -9.79
CA GLU A 95 0.20 -25.60 -10.36
C GLU A 95 1.38 -24.76 -9.81
N ALA A 96 1.10 -23.57 -9.27
CA ALA A 96 2.05 -22.65 -8.66
C ALA A 96 2.65 -23.19 -7.36
N LYS A 97 1.76 -23.63 -6.47
CA LYS A 97 2.10 -24.17 -5.15
C LYS A 97 2.91 -25.46 -5.27
N ALA A 98 2.69 -26.23 -6.34
CA ALA A 98 3.50 -27.39 -6.69
C ALA A 98 4.90 -27.00 -7.25
N LYS A 99 5.00 -25.94 -8.07
CA LYS A 99 6.28 -25.48 -8.64
C LYS A 99 7.21 -24.77 -7.65
N VAL A 100 6.69 -24.01 -6.69
CA VAL A 100 7.50 -23.39 -5.62
C VAL A 100 8.16 -24.46 -4.73
N LYS A 101 7.48 -25.58 -4.47
CA LYS A 101 8.06 -26.74 -3.78
C LYS A 101 9.02 -27.57 -4.65
N ALA A 102 8.83 -27.60 -5.98
CA ALA A 102 9.53 -28.52 -6.87
C ALA A 102 10.71 -27.93 -7.68
N ARG A 103 10.90 -26.60 -7.75
CA ARG A 103 11.99 -25.99 -8.53
C ARG A 103 12.66 -24.82 -7.80
N ALA A 104 13.48 -25.13 -6.80
CA ALA A 104 14.47 -24.19 -6.29
C ALA A 104 15.80 -24.26 -7.06
N THR A 105 16.05 -25.32 -7.84
CA THR A 105 17.36 -25.63 -8.45
C THR A 105 17.57 -25.14 -9.88
N SER A 106 16.56 -24.60 -10.57
CA SER A 106 16.68 -24.19 -11.98
C SER A 106 16.02 -22.85 -12.33
N LEU A 107 15.76 -21.99 -11.35
CA LEU A 107 15.23 -20.64 -11.61
C LEU A 107 16.38 -19.77 -12.14
N THR A 108 16.22 -19.27 -13.36
CA THR A 108 17.17 -18.32 -13.96
C THR A 108 16.99 -16.94 -13.32
N ASN A 109 17.96 -16.04 -13.49
CA ASN A 109 17.81 -14.66 -13.03
C ASN A 109 16.59 -13.98 -13.69
N GLU A 110 16.20 -14.37 -14.91
CA GLU A 110 15.01 -13.86 -15.59
C GLU A 110 13.70 -14.28 -14.90
N ASP A 111 13.64 -15.51 -14.37
CA ASP A 111 12.50 -15.99 -13.59
C ASP A 111 12.31 -15.17 -12.29
N LEU A 112 13.38 -14.54 -11.76
CA LEU A 112 13.34 -13.66 -10.58
C LEU A 112 12.71 -12.29 -10.85
N PHE A 113 12.65 -11.88 -12.11
CA PHE A 113 12.09 -10.61 -12.55
C PHE A 113 10.64 -10.73 -13.02
N THR A 114 10.06 -11.94 -13.00
CA THR A 114 8.61 -12.15 -13.17
C THR A 114 7.83 -11.72 -11.91
N PHE A 115 8.12 -10.51 -11.44
CA PHE A 115 7.35 -9.83 -10.43
C PHE A 115 5.98 -9.50 -11.04
N ARG A 116 4.91 -10.13 -10.51
CA ARG A 116 3.55 -10.06 -11.08
C ARG A 116 2.85 -8.72 -10.90
N ASN A 117 3.40 -7.82 -10.10
CA ASN A 117 2.76 -6.56 -9.78
C ASN A 117 3.53 -5.42 -10.48
N GLU A 118 3.10 -5.11 -11.71
CA GLU A 118 3.64 -4.01 -12.52
C GLU A 118 3.57 -2.67 -11.78
N ARG A 119 2.54 -2.46 -10.95
CA ARG A 119 2.42 -1.23 -10.15
C ARG A 119 3.52 -1.04 -9.12
N LEU A 120 4.05 -2.11 -8.54
CA LEU A 120 5.22 -1.97 -7.66
C LEU A 120 6.45 -1.52 -8.44
N LYS A 121 6.62 -1.98 -9.68
CA LYS A 121 7.72 -1.53 -10.55
C LYS A 121 7.54 -0.06 -10.92
N LEU A 122 6.31 0.37 -11.21
CA LEU A 122 5.97 1.78 -11.46
C LEU A 122 6.21 2.65 -10.21
N ALA A 123 5.84 2.17 -9.02
CA ALA A 123 6.14 2.85 -7.75
C ALA A 123 7.64 2.97 -7.52
N ALA A 124 8.39 1.89 -7.73
CA ALA A 124 9.85 1.91 -7.66
C ALA A 124 10.46 2.91 -8.66
N MET A 125 9.92 3.00 -9.87
CA MET A 125 10.34 3.97 -10.89
C MET A 125 10.07 5.41 -10.45
N SER A 126 8.85 5.69 -9.98
CA SER A 126 8.44 7.01 -9.50
C SER A 126 9.30 7.46 -8.31
N LEU A 127 9.49 6.60 -7.31
CA LEU A 127 10.34 6.87 -6.15
C LEU A 127 11.81 7.07 -6.53
N SER A 128 12.34 6.25 -7.45
CA SER A 128 13.73 6.41 -7.92
C SER A 128 13.94 7.75 -8.63
N ARG A 129 12.92 8.26 -9.35
CA ARG A 129 12.97 9.61 -9.95
C ARG A 129 12.87 10.73 -8.93
N GLY A 130 12.13 10.50 -7.83
CA GLY A 130 12.07 11.38 -6.67
C GLY A 130 13.36 11.40 -5.83
N GLY A 131 14.36 10.59 -6.19
CA GLY A 131 15.64 10.51 -5.47
C GLY A 131 15.66 9.54 -4.30
N TYR A 132 14.64 8.67 -4.18
CA TYR A 132 14.59 7.63 -3.17
C TYR A 132 15.20 6.33 -3.69
N GLN A 133 15.91 5.60 -2.82
CA GLN A 133 16.40 4.28 -3.11
C GLN A 133 15.42 3.24 -2.55
N MET A 134 14.81 2.45 -3.43
CA MET A 134 13.92 1.37 -3.04
C MET A 134 14.64 0.03 -3.13
N SER A 135 14.54 -0.76 -2.08
CA SER A 135 14.98 -2.15 -2.06
C SER A 135 13.87 -3.06 -1.55
N MET A 136 13.96 -4.33 -1.88
CA MET A 136 12.99 -5.33 -1.47
C MET A 136 13.69 -6.65 -1.24
N ASN A 137 13.30 -7.35 -0.18
CA ASN A 137 13.79 -8.66 0.18
C ASN A 137 12.61 -9.64 0.30
N ALA A 138 12.80 -10.85 -0.24
CA ALA A 138 11.86 -11.95 -0.03
C ALA A 138 12.52 -13.31 -0.28
N LEU A 139 12.28 -14.29 0.60
CA LEU A 139 12.74 -15.67 0.44
C LEU A 139 14.24 -15.80 0.13
N GLY A 140 15.08 -15.03 0.83
CA GLY A 140 16.52 -15.04 0.58
C GLY A 140 16.94 -14.39 -0.74
N ARG A 141 16.07 -13.61 -1.37
CA ARG A 141 16.35 -12.81 -2.57
C ARG A 141 16.28 -11.33 -2.24
N PHE A 142 17.01 -10.54 -3.01
CA PHE A 142 16.91 -9.10 -2.95
C PHE A 142 16.72 -8.50 -4.34
N TRP A 143 16.05 -7.36 -4.37
CA TRP A 143 15.90 -6.47 -5.52
C TRP A 143 16.25 -5.07 -5.05
N LEU A 144 17.11 -4.39 -5.79
CA LEU A 144 17.52 -3.04 -5.52
C LEU A 144 17.25 -2.20 -6.77
N PHE A 145 16.28 -1.32 -6.65
CA PHE A 145 15.85 -0.43 -7.72
C PHE A 145 16.70 0.83 -7.67
N ARG A 146 17.31 1.16 -8.81
CA ARG A 146 18.18 2.31 -8.98
C ARG A 146 17.78 3.05 -10.24
N SER A 147 17.65 4.36 -10.14
CA SER A 147 17.66 5.22 -11.32
C SER A 147 19.03 5.87 -11.40
N PRO A 148 19.80 5.64 -12.48
CA PRO A 148 21.11 6.26 -12.61
C PRO A 148 20.98 7.76 -12.87
N GLN A 149 19.93 8.22 -13.58
CA GLN A 149 19.67 9.62 -13.96
C GLN A 149 18.20 9.84 -14.36
N VAL A 150 17.77 11.10 -14.42
CA VAL A 150 16.50 11.52 -15.05
C VAL A 150 16.46 10.99 -16.50
N ASP A 151 15.29 10.50 -16.94
CA ASP A 151 15.05 9.90 -18.27
C ASP A 151 15.83 8.62 -18.61
N SER A 152 16.48 7.99 -17.62
CA SER A 152 17.08 6.65 -17.78
C SER A 152 16.09 5.54 -17.41
N PRO A 153 16.19 4.36 -18.08
CA PRO A 153 15.38 3.20 -17.69
C PRO A 153 15.68 2.80 -16.25
N LEU A 154 14.66 2.33 -15.54
CA LEU A 154 14.82 1.84 -14.18
C LEU A 154 15.72 0.61 -14.20
N LEU A 155 16.83 0.67 -13.45
CA LEU A 155 17.69 -0.49 -13.24
C LEU A 155 17.22 -1.24 -12.00
N CYS A 156 17.24 -2.56 -12.08
CA CYS A 156 16.98 -3.42 -10.94
C CYS A 156 18.13 -4.41 -10.79
N ASP A 157 18.91 -4.26 -9.72
CA ASP A 157 19.91 -5.22 -9.31
C ASP A 157 19.23 -6.31 -8.49
N THR A 158 19.33 -7.56 -8.92
CA THR A 158 18.83 -8.72 -8.17
C THR A 158 19.94 -9.67 -7.77
N GLY A 159 19.70 -10.44 -6.72
CA GLY A 159 20.57 -11.52 -6.33
C GLY A 159 19.98 -12.43 -5.28
N TYR A 160 20.81 -13.36 -4.85
CA TYR A 160 20.52 -14.28 -3.78
C TYR A 160 21.40 -13.96 -2.59
N LEU A 161 20.79 -14.03 -1.41
CA LEU A 161 21.52 -14.33 -0.20
C LEU A 161 22.01 -15.78 -0.29
N ASP A 162 23.21 -16.03 0.21
CA ASP A 162 23.79 -17.36 0.17
C ASP A 162 22.84 -18.40 0.81
N ARG A 163 22.66 -19.56 0.15
CA ARG A 163 21.72 -20.59 0.58
C ARG A 163 22.02 -21.11 1.98
N THR A 164 23.30 -21.22 2.35
CA THR A 164 23.66 -21.68 3.70
C THR A 164 23.28 -20.63 4.75
N THR A 165 23.44 -19.35 4.40
CA THR A 165 23.02 -18.21 5.21
C THR A 165 21.49 -18.17 5.36
N VAL A 166 20.73 -18.35 4.29
CA VAL A 166 19.25 -18.37 4.33
C VAL A 166 18.74 -19.58 5.11
N ALA A 167 19.33 -20.76 4.93
CA ALA A 167 18.95 -21.96 5.67
C ALA A 167 19.30 -21.85 7.17
N ALA A 168 20.45 -21.25 7.50
CA ALA A 168 20.83 -20.98 8.89
C ALA A 168 19.88 -19.97 9.53
N ARG A 169 19.54 -18.88 8.82
CA ARG A 169 18.56 -17.88 9.26
C ARG A 169 17.17 -18.48 9.41
N GLY A 170 16.71 -19.30 8.46
CA GLY A 170 15.43 -20.00 8.54
C GLY A 170 15.34 -20.98 9.72
N LYS A 171 16.45 -21.62 10.11
CA LYS A 171 16.52 -22.44 11.33
C LYS A 171 16.47 -21.61 12.62
N GLN A 172 16.88 -20.35 12.56
CA GLN A 172 16.80 -19.41 13.68
C GLN A 172 15.42 -18.71 13.73
N GLU A 173 14.82 -18.48 12.56
CA GLU A 173 13.47 -17.93 12.32
C GLU A 173 12.41 -19.06 12.37
N GLN A 174 12.49 -19.94 13.38
CA GLN A 174 11.50 -20.99 13.66
C GLN A 174 10.16 -20.44 14.21
N ASP A 175 10.01 -19.13 14.21
CA ASP A 175 8.86 -18.41 14.72
C ASP A 175 7.54 -18.82 14.03
N PRO A 176 6.41 -18.65 14.73
CA PRO A 176 5.09 -18.88 14.15
C PRO A 176 4.88 -18.00 12.91
N LYS A 177 3.88 -18.34 12.09
CA LYS A 177 3.57 -17.60 10.86
C LYS A 177 3.47 -16.07 11.07
N PRO A 178 2.79 -15.56 12.12
CA PRO A 178 2.83 -14.15 12.48
C PRO A 178 4.17 -13.75 13.12
N LEU A 179 4.54 -12.49 12.98
CA LEU A 179 5.70 -11.89 13.64
C LEU A 179 5.45 -11.73 15.14
N LEU A 180 6.36 -12.24 15.96
CA LEU A 180 6.33 -12.00 17.42
C LEU A 180 7.03 -10.70 17.81
N VAL A 181 7.91 -10.21 16.95
CA VAL A 181 8.69 -8.97 17.10
C VAL A 181 8.64 -8.17 15.81
N MET A 182 8.74 -6.84 15.88
CA MET A 182 8.74 -5.94 14.72
C MET A 182 10.07 -5.99 13.98
N LYS A 183 10.38 -7.14 13.38
CA LYS A 183 11.60 -7.39 12.62
C LYS A 183 11.31 -8.35 11.47
N ALA A 184 11.68 -7.96 10.25
CA ALA A 184 11.53 -8.82 9.09
C ALA A 184 12.39 -10.09 9.19
N ARG A 185 11.81 -11.22 8.78
CA ARG A 185 12.47 -12.51 8.62
C ARG A 185 12.84 -12.71 7.17
N GLU A 186 14.13 -12.67 6.86
CA GLU A 186 14.59 -12.63 5.48
C GLU A 186 14.28 -13.92 4.70
N SER A 187 14.10 -15.03 5.41
CA SER A 187 13.80 -16.31 4.77
C SER A 187 12.31 -16.51 4.44
N ARG A 188 11.41 -15.67 4.99
CA ARG A 188 9.95 -15.90 4.93
C ARG A 188 9.12 -14.69 4.52
N ASP A 189 9.51 -13.50 4.97
CA ASP A 189 8.70 -12.31 4.83
C ASP A 189 9.01 -11.59 3.52
N VAL A 190 8.08 -10.73 3.10
CA VAL A 190 8.35 -9.72 2.10
C VAL A 190 8.61 -8.42 2.84
N ALA A 191 9.79 -7.84 2.62
CA ALA A 191 10.17 -6.58 3.21
C ALA A 191 10.58 -5.60 2.12
N ILE A 192 9.90 -4.46 2.04
CA ILE A 192 10.26 -3.32 1.20
C ILE A 192 10.94 -2.30 2.09
N PHE A 193 12.02 -1.71 1.60
CA PHE A 193 12.73 -0.64 2.28
C PHE A 193 12.86 0.55 1.35
N LEU A 194 12.51 1.72 1.87
CA LEU A 194 12.69 2.99 1.22
C LEU A 194 13.71 3.80 2.01
N ASP A 195 14.84 4.03 1.37
CA ASP A 195 15.94 4.85 1.83
C ASP A 195 16.03 6.09 0.92
N SER A 196 16.80 7.11 1.31
CA SER A 196 17.08 8.27 0.44
C SER A 196 18.56 8.56 0.43
N ASP A 197 19.12 8.67 -0.77
CA ASP A 197 20.55 8.89 -0.98
C ASP A 197 20.96 10.35 -0.74
N SER A 198 20.00 11.28 -0.72
CA SER A 198 20.26 12.73 -0.65
C SER A 198 19.46 13.50 0.41
N THR A 199 18.32 12.97 0.88
CA THR A 199 17.45 13.61 1.88
C THR A 199 16.67 12.55 2.67
N HIS A 200 17.09 12.24 3.89
CA HIS A 200 16.38 11.31 4.77
C HIS A 200 14.86 11.64 4.81
N ILE A 201 14.00 10.63 4.70
CA ILE A 201 12.55 10.83 4.80
C ILE A 201 12.30 11.44 6.19
N THR A 202 11.62 12.58 6.23
CA THR A 202 11.35 13.25 7.51
C THR A 202 10.09 12.67 8.13
N ARG A 203 9.95 12.82 9.47
CA ARG A 203 8.70 12.50 10.18
C ARG A 203 7.49 13.20 9.57
N VAL A 204 7.67 14.45 9.11
CA VAL A 204 6.60 15.23 8.48
C VAL A 204 6.23 14.62 7.13
N THR A 205 7.22 14.29 6.30
CA THR A 205 7.02 13.64 4.99
C THR A 205 6.27 12.32 5.16
N PHE A 206 6.74 11.44 6.04
CA PHE A 206 6.08 10.16 6.32
C PHE A 206 4.66 10.36 6.86
N GLY A 207 4.46 11.31 7.78
CA GLY A 207 3.15 11.65 8.31
C GLY A 207 2.17 12.14 7.22
N LEU A 208 2.65 12.93 6.26
CA LEU A 208 1.85 13.38 5.11
C LEU A 208 1.48 12.23 4.19
N TRP A 209 2.42 11.35 3.86
CA TRP A 209 2.14 10.16 3.05
C TRP A 209 1.07 9.29 3.69
N MET A 210 1.21 8.99 4.99
CA MET A 210 0.24 8.20 5.75
C MET A 210 -1.13 8.87 5.82
N ALA A 211 -1.18 10.18 6.04
CA ALA A 211 -2.43 10.94 6.12
C ALA A 211 -3.13 11.10 4.76
N ASN A 212 -2.39 11.06 3.64
CA ASN A 212 -2.94 11.17 2.30
C ASN A 212 -3.42 9.84 1.73
N MET A 213 -2.83 8.74 2.17
CA MET A 213 -3.03 7.43 1.56
C MET A 213 -4.21 6.64 2.13
N ALA A 214 -4.38 6.61 3.45
CA ALA A 214 -5.32 5.69 4.10
C ALA A 214 -6.11 6.35 5.23
N LEU A 215 -7.41 6.06 5.30
CA LEU A 215 -8.33 6.54 6.35
C LEU A 215 -8.22 5.71 7.64
N GLU A 216 -7.95 4.41 7.53
CA GLU A 216 -8.23 3.43 8.60
C GLU A 216 -7.08 3.11 9.55
N ILE A 217 -5.98 3.89 9.50
CA ILE A 217 -4.86 3.68 10.41
C ILE A 217 -5.26 4.14 11.82
N GLY A 218 -5.67 3.17 12.65
CA GLY A 218 -6.14 3.38 14.02
C GLY A 218 -5.09 4.10 14.86
N GLY A 219 -5.49 5.03 15.72
CA GLY A 219 -4.58 5.87 16.52
C GLY A 219 -4.30 7.26 15.93
N VAL A 220 -4.58 7.49 14.64
CA VAL A 220 -4.66 8.85 14.03
C VAL A 220 -6.08 9.46 14.18
N ARG A 221 -6.98 8.76 14.90
CA ARG A 221 -8.40 9.10 15.05
C ARG A 221 -8.64 10.03 16.23
N THR A 222 -8.95 11.29 15.94
CA THR A 222 -9.85 12.13 16.75
C THR A 222 -11.24 12.05 16.08
N SER A 223 -12.30 11.78 16.82
CA SER A 223 -13.70 11.67 16.36
C SER A 223 -14.04 12.46 15.08
N TRP A 224 -14.11 11.79 13.93
CA TRP A 224 -14.64 12.42 12.72
C TRP A 224 -16.16 12.34 12.79
N THR A 225 -16.81 13.47 12.56
CA THR A 225 -18.21 13.44 12.13
C THR A 225 -18.23 12.78 10.76
N THR A 226 -18.82 11.59 10.69
CA THR A 226 -18.97 10.79 9.48
C THR A 226 -20.40 10.27 9.45
N ILE A 227 -21.04 10.31 8.28
CA ILE A 227 -22.30 9.57 8.07
C ILE A 227 -21.96 8.33 7.26
N THR A 228 -22.20 7.17 7.86
CA THR A 228 -21.93 5.87 7.26
C THR A 228 -23.21 5.30 6.67
N THR A 229 -23.13 4.84 5.43
CA THR A 229 -24.23 4.21 4.69
C THR A 229 -23.75 2.90 4.06
N ASP A 230 -24.67 2.10 3.51
CA ASP A 230 -24.30 0.85 2.84
C ASP A 230 -23.54 1.04 1.51
N TYR A 231 -23.64 2.21 0.91
CA TYR A 231 -22.89 2.55 -0.30
C TYR A 231 -21.50 3.13 0.00
N GLY A 232 -21.29 3.65 1.21
CA GLY A 232 -20.09 4.39 1.58
C GLY A 232 -20.31 5.39 2.70
N ASP A 233 -19.28 6.15 3.00
CA ASP A 233 -19.26 7.15 4.07
C ASP A 233 -19.11 8.57 3.50
N ILE A 234 -19.77 9.54 4.14
CA ILE A 234 -19.55 10.96 3.95
C ILE A 234 -18.58 11.46 5.02
N LEU A 235 -17.44 11.99 4.60
CA LEU A 235 -16.36 12.45 5.47
C LEU A 235 -16.41 13.98 5.60
N PHE A 236 -16.89 14.47 6.74
CA PHE A 236 -17.05 15.92 6.96
C PHE A 236 -15.78 16.63 7.41
N TYR A 237 -14.71 15.89 7.71
CA TYR A 237 -13.47 16.49 8.19
C TYR A 237 -12.80 17.29 7.07
N PRO A 238 -12.37 18.55 7.30
CA PRO A 238 -11.85 19.43 6.23
C PRO A 238 -10.69 18.84 5.43
N ARG A 239 -9.83 18.01 6.04
CA ARG A 239 -8.72 17.36 5.31
C ARG A 239 -9.18 16.35 4.26
N CYS A 240 -10.38 15.81 4.42
CA CYS A 240 -10.97 14.83 3.51
C CYS A 240 -11.74 15.51 2.38
N ALA A 241 -11.95 16.84 2.44
CA ALA A 241 -12.63 17.57 1.38
C ALA A 241 -11.93 17.32 0.04
N ASN A 242 -12.74 17.09 -1.01
CA ASN A 242 -12.26 16.77 -2.34
C ASN A 242 -11.39 15.51 -2.44
N ARG A 243 -11.55 14.56 -1.51
CA ARG A 243 -10.85 13.28 -1.55
C ARG A 243 -11.82 12.12 -1.65
N LEU A 244 -11.47 11.18 -2.51
CA LEU A 244 -12.20 9.94 -2.70
C LEU A 244 -11.37 8.81 -2.12
N PHE A 245 -12.04 7.83 -1.51
CA PHE A 245 -11.42 6.64 -0.97
C PHE A 245 -12.25 5.43 -1.37
N LEU A 246 -11.61 4.29 -1.53
CA LEU A 246 -12.24 2.99 -1.70
C LEU A 246 -11.71 2.08 -0.60
N GLU A 247 -12.61 1.57 0.24
CA GLU A 247 -12.28 0.70 1.37
C GLU A 247 -11.12 1.28 2.21
N GLY A 248 -11.20 2.59 2.46
CA GLY A 248 -10.22 3.31 3.26
C GLY A 248 -8.97 3.76 2.52
N VAL A 249 -8.74 3.36 1.26
CA VAL A 249 -7.56 3.74 0.46
C VAL A 249 -7.88 4.87 -0.50
N HIS A 250 -7.05 5.91 -0.54
CA HIS A 250 -7.27 7.10 -1.37
C HIS A 250 -7.34 6.76 -2.86
N LEU A 251 -8.19 7.47 -3.61
CA LEU A 251 -8.26 7.49 -5.06
C LEU A 251 -7.80 8.88 -5.51
N PRO A 252 -6.57 9.02 -6.03
CA PRO A 252 -6.00 10.32 -6.41
C PRO A 252 -6.76 11.04 -7.53
N GLU A 253 -7.53 10.32 -8.33
CA GLU A 253 -8.18 10.82 -9.53
C GLU A 253 -9.71 10.64 -9.43
N THR A 254 -10.43 11.63 -9.96
CA THR A 254 -11.89 11.61 -10.11
C THR A 254 -12.26 11.58 -11.60
N MET A 255 -13.27 10.80 -11.95
CA MET A 255 -13.80 10.74 -13.31
C MET A 255 -14.85 11.83 -13.58
N LEU A 256 -15.29 12.57 -12.55
CA LEU A 256 -16.30 13.62 -12.65
C LEU A 256 -15.78 14.95 -13.22
N GLY A 257 -14.51 14.99 -13.62
CA GLY A 257 -13.91 16.13 -14.31
C GLY A 257 -13.57 17.30 -13.38
N LYS A 258 -13.74 18.54 -13.85
CA LYS A 258 -13.36 19.75 -13.11
C LYS A 258 -14.46 20.16 -12.14
N GLY A 259 -14.30 19.79 -10.87
CA GLY A 259 -15.11 20.22 -9.75
C GLY A 259 -14.41 19.84 -8.44
N ARG A 260 -14.67 20.57 -7.35
CA ARG A 260 -14.18 20.20 -6.03
C ARG A 260 -15.32 19.76 -5.15
N PHE A 261 -15.25 18.56 -4.60
CA PHE A 261 -16.21 18.14 -3.60
C PHE A 261 -15.97 18.91 -2.29
N LYS A 262 -17.05 19.43 -1.70
CA LYS A 262 -17.01 20.07 -0.37
C LYS A 262 -16.58 19.09 0.73
N TYR A 263 -16.92 17.81 0.57
CA TYR A 263 -16.65 16.73 1.51
C TYR A 263 -15.83 15.61 0.87
N GLY A 264 -15.34 14.69 1.70
CA GLY A 264 -14.72 13.45 1.23
C GLY A 264 -15.72 12.30 1.18
N TYR A 265 -15.41 11.28 0.39
CA TYR A 265 -16.24 10.08 0.28
C TYR A 265 -15.40 8.82 0.37
N ASN A 266 -15.83 7.86 1.18
CA ASN A 266 -15.25 6.52 1.24
C ASN A 266 -16.24 5.51 0.67
N PHE A 267 -15.94 4.92 -0.48
CA PHE A 267 -16.78 3.90 -1.10
C PHE A 267 -16.55 2.55 -0.45
N ARG A 268 -17.62 1.81 -0.13
CA ARG A 268 -17.48 0.44 0.41
C ARG A 268 -17.08 -0.58 -0.64
N ARG A 269 -17.55 -0.43 -1.88
CA ARG A 269 -17.26 -1.33 -3.02
C ARG A 269 -17.44 -0.58 -4.32
N ALA A 270 -16.48 -0.60 -5.22
CA ALA A 270 -16.63 -0.04 -6.56
C ALA A 270 -15.66 -0.68 -7.55
N ALA A 271 -16.02 -0.67 -8.83
CA ALA A 271 -15.08 -1.00 -9.89
C ALA A 271 -14.11 0.17 -10.06
N VAL A 272 -12.82 -0.12 -10.09
CA VAL A 272 -11.74 0.85 -10.29
C VAL A 272 -11.25 0.81 -11.73
N SER A 273 -10.63 1.89 -12.19
CA SER A 273 -9.94 1.93 -13.47
C SER A 273 -8.77 0.94 -13.50
N GLU A 274 -8.21 0.68 -14.69
CA GLU A 274 -7.02 -0.17 -14.83
C GLU A 274 -5.82 0.39 -14.03
N SER A 275 -5.66 1.72 -14.05
CA SER A 275 -4.70 2.42 -13.21
C SER A 275 -5.06 2.37 -11.72
N GLY A 276 -6.31 1.99 -11.37
CA GLY A 276 -6.92 1.99 -10.03
C GLY A 276 -6.61 3.21 -9.17
N ARG A 277 -6.44 4.36 -9.84
CA ARG A 277 -6.31 5.69 -9.23
C ARG A 277 -7.64 6.43 -9.20
N SER A 278 -8.64 5.93 -9.94
CA SER A 278 -10.00 6.44 -10.02
C SER A 278 -11.02 5.30 -10.04
N LEU A 279 -12.30 5.63 -9.96
CA LEU A 279 -13.35 4.69 -10.31
C LEU A 279 -13.38 4.44 -11.83
N ALA A 280 -13.95 3.31 -12.23
CA ALA A 280 -13.94 2.86 -13.63
C ALA A 280 -14.77 3.76 -14.57
N ASP A 281 -15.80 4.44 -14.05
CA ASP A 281 -16.77 5.19 -14.86
C ASP A 281 -17.31 6.41 -14.10
N SER A 282 -17.47 7.53 -14.81
CA SER A 282 -17.93 8.80 -14.23
C SER A 282 -19.39 8.75 -13.79
N ASN A 283 -20.27 8.09 -14.55
CA ASN A 283 -21.68 7.94 -14.16
C ASN A 283 -21.78 7.06 -12.91
N ALA A 284 -21.00 5.98 -12.83
CA ALA A 284 -20.92 5.11 -11.66
C ALA A 284 -20.41 5.87 -10.43
N GLU A 285 -19.42 6.77 -10.59
CA GLU A 285 -18.94 7.64 -9.51
C GLU A 285 -20.03 8.61 -9.02
N ALA A 286 -20.67 9.36 -9.92
CA ALA A 286 -21.77 10.26 -9.57
C ALA A 286 -22.92 9.52 -8.89
N GLN A 287 -23.35 8.40 -9.48
CA GLN A 287 -24.46 7.60 -8.95
C GLN A 287 -24.16 7.09 -7.53
N ARG A 288 -22.92 6.70 -7.25
CA ARG A 288 -22.53 6.26 -5.91
C ARG A 288 -22.58 7.39 -4.90
N ILE A 289 -22.06 8.57 -5.25
CA ILE A 289 -22.14 9.75 -4.38
C ILE A 289 -23.61 10.11 -4.11
N CYS A 290 -24.46 10.09 -5.14
CA CYS A 290 -25.91 10.30 -4.98
C CYS A 290 -26.55 9.24 -4.07
N ASN A 291 -26.21 7.96 -4.23
CA ASN A 291 -26.74 6.89 -3.39
C ASN A 291 -26.31 7.02 -1.92
N ILE A 292 -25.07 7.45 -1.68
CA ILE A 292 -24.58 7.75 -0.32
C ILE A 292 -25.42 8.89 0.28
N TRP A 293 -25.64 9.99 -0.45
CA TRP A 293 -26.45 11.10 0.05
C TRP A 293 -27.91 10.74 0.27
N ASN A 294 -28.55 10.04 -0.68
CA ASN A 294 -29.94 9.61 -0.54
C ASN A 294 -30.11 8.77 0.71
N LEU A 295 -29.26 7.75 0.91
CA LEU A 295 -29.35 6.88 2.07
C LEU A 295 -28.97 7.59 3.38
N ALA A 296 -28.02 8.54 3.33
CA ALA A 296 -27.70 9.39 4.48
C ALA A 296 -28.89 10.26 4.91
N ILE A 297 -29.64 10.83 3.96
CA ILE A 297 -30.85 11.62 4.22
C ILE A 297 -31.98 10.73 4.75
N GLU A 298 -32.15 9.52 4.22
CA GLU A 298 -33.14 8.57 4.71
C GLU A 298 -32.85 8.11 6.15
N GLN A 299 -31.58 7.82 6.47
CA GLN A 299 -31.18 7.27 7.76
C GLN A 299 -30.96 8.34 8.84
N GLN A 300 -30.50 9.52 8.47
CA GLN A 300 -30.09 10.59 9.38
C GLN A 300 -30.60 11.96 8.91
N HIS A 301 -31.89 12.02 8.56
CA HIS A 301 -32.56 13.18 7.96
C HIS A 301 -32.16 14.53 8.57
N ASP A 302 -32.26 14.66 9.90
CA ASP A 302 -32.03 15.93 10.61
C ASP A 302 -30.58 16.43 10.54
N ASN A 303 -29.62 15.52 10.32
CA ASN A 303 -28.20 15.86 10.17
C ASN A 303 -27.80 16.00 8.69
N ALA A 304 -28.23 15.07 7.85
CA ALA A 304 -27.82 14.96 6.46
C ALA A 304 -28.52 15.97 5.56
N LEU A 305 -29.84 16.17 5.70
CA LEU A 305 -30.61 17.02 4.80
C LEU A 305 -30.17 18.49 4.87
N PRO A 306 -30.00 19.12 6.05
CA PRO A 306 -29.48 20.48 6.10
C PRO A 306 -28.11 20.57 5.44
N THR A 307 -27.23 19.61 5.71
CA THR A 307 -25.86 19.60 5.17
C THR A 307 -25.84 19.46 3.64
N TYR A 308 -26.75 18.65 3.09
CA TYR A 308 -26.93 18.50 1.64
C TYR A 308 -27.51 19.76 1.00
N ALA A 309 -28.50 20.40 1.62
CA ALA A 309 -29.09 21.64 1.11
C ALA A 309 -28.04 22.76 0.97
N HIS A 310 -27.10 22.84 1.91
CA HIS A 310 -25.97 23.78 1.86
C HIS A 310 -24.95 23.50 0.73
N LEU A 311 -25.05 22.38 0.00
CA LEU A 311 -24.22 22.15 -1.19
C LEU A 311 -24.70 22.92 -2.42
N HIS A 312 -25.97 23.33 -2.44
CA HIS A 312 -26.62 23.98 -3.61
C HIS A 312 -26.79 25.49 -3.44
N LEU A 313 -26.36 26.03 -2.30
CA LEU A 313 -26.46 27.45 -1.95
C LEU A 313 -25.13 28.20 -2.09
N ASP A 314 -24.03 27.48 -2.27
CA ASP A 314 -22.67 27.99 -2.55
C ASP A 314 -22.29 27.74 -4.02
#